data_AF-A0A2H9VQS3-F1
#
_entry.id   AF-A0A2H9VQS3-F1
#
_cell.length_a   1.000
_cell.length_b   1.000
_cell.length_c   1.000
_cell.angle_alpha   90.00
_cell.angle_beta   90.00
_cell.angle_gamma   90.00
#
_symmetry.space_group_name_H-M   'P 1'
#
loop_
_entity.id
_entity.type
_entity.pdbx_description
1 polymer ?
#
loop_
_entity_poly.entity_id
_entity_poly.type
_entity_poly.pdbx_seq_one_letter_code
_entity_poly.pdbx_strand_id
1 'polypeptide(L)'
;MKLAGKQYIFCVLATILLTIISLTAAAQNPLTKYAGTYERVVGNYHATVTVYIKDNKLRAKQSWDRKVRTFEQVGNDKFIIAMDGWAVEFKRDKQNKVAQMKVLGNEVWVKKQTDATAVYSFRMF
;
A
#
# COMPACT_ATOMS: atom_id res chain seq x y z
N MET A 1 1.63 -19.50 56.87
CA MET A 1 0.95 -18.57 55.96
C MET A 1 1.97 -18.00 54.98
N LYS A 2 2.00 -18.51 53.75
CA LYS A 2 2.81 -17.98 52.64
C LYS A 2 1.88 -17.99 51.43
N LEU A 3 1.68 -16.84 50.78
CA LEU A 3 1.26 -16.61 49.39
C LEU A 3 0.54 -15.25 49.30
N ALA A 4 1.30 -14.16 49.29
CA ALA A 4 0.76 -12.82 48.98
C ALA A 4 1.65 -12.00 48.02
N GLY A 5 2.70 -12.61 47.45
CA GLY A 5 3.68 -11.90 46.61
C GLY A 5 3.57 -12.16 45.11
N LYS A 6 2.76 -13.12 44.65
CA LYS A 6 2.70 -13.53 43.22
C LYS A 6 1.56 -12.90 42.42
N GLN A 7 0.55 -12.35 43.09
CA GLN A 7 -0.66 -11.79 42.45
C GLN A 7 -0.45 -10.36 41.93
N TYR A 8 0.38 -9.57 42.59
CA TYR A 8 0.59 -8.16 42.21
C TYR A 8 1.47 -7.98 40.97
N ILE A 9 2.41 -8.89 40.72
CA ILE A 9 3.31 -8.81 39.55
C ILE A 9 2.55 -9.18 38.25
N PHE A 10 1.59 -10.10 38.31
CA PHE A 10 0.77 -10.49 37.16
C PHE A 10 -0.19 -9.39 36.70
N CYS A 11 -0.69 -8.56 37.62
CA CYS A 11 -1.67 -7.51 37.32
C CYS A 11 -1.04 -6.29 36.60
N VAL A 12 0.22 -5.99 36.90
CA VAL A 12 0.95 -4.86 36.26
C VAL A 12 1.46 -5.25 34.86
N LEU A 13 1.90 -6.50 34.66
CA LEU A 13 2.31 -6.97 33.33
C LEU A 13 1.13 -7.17 32.37
N ALA A 14 -0.04 -7.60 32.87
CA ALA A 14 -1.24 -7.73 32.06
C ALA A 14 -1.83 -6.37 31.62
N THR A 15 -1.66 -5.32 32.43
CA THR A 15 -2.12 -3.96 32.09
C THR A 15 -1.17 -3.21 31.15
N ILE A 16 0.14 -3.49 31.23
CA ILE A 16 1.11 -2.98 30.24
C ILE A 16 0.92 -3.65 28.88
N LEU A 17 0.48 -4.91 28.81
CA LEU A 17 0.19 -5.56 27.53
C LEU A 17 -1.12 -5.08 26.87
N LEU A 18 -2.12 -4.65 27.66
CA LEU A 18 -3.41 -4.16 27.16
C LEU A 18 -3.41 -2.68 26.72
N THR A 19 -2.43 -1.87 27.14
CA THR A 19 -2.32 -0.46 26.73
C THR A 19 -1.60 -0.26 25.39
N ILE A 20 -0.84 -1.25 24.91
CA ILE A 20 -0.13 -1.15 23.62
C ILE A 20 -1.06 -1.46 22.43
N ILE A 21 -2.17 -2.18 22.65
CA ILE A 21 -3.07 -2.63 21.57
C ILE A 21 -3.98 -1.50 21.06
N SER A 22 -4.27 -0.49 21.89
CA SER A 22 -5.20 0.58 21.50
C SER A 22 -4.58 1.70 20.65
N LEU A 23 -3.26 1.78 20.51
CA LEU A 23 -2.61 2.94 19.88
C LEU A 23 -2.42 2.86 18.35
N THR A 24 -2.81 1.77 17.69
CA THR A 24 -2.55 1.60 16.24
C THR A 24 -3.81 1.48 15.38
N ALA A 25 -4.99 1.78 15.90
CA ALA A 25 -6.21 1.92 15.09
C ALA A 25 -6.38 3.35 14.52
N ALA A 26 -5.29 4.07 14.25
CA ALA A 26 -5.36 5.18 13.29
C ALA A 26 -5.79 4.56 11.96
N ALA A 27 -7.05 4.77 11.57
CA ALA A 27 -7.65 4.20 10.37
C ALA A 27 -6.68 4.37 9.20
N GLN A 28 -6.05 3.27 8.80
CA GLN A 28 -5.07 3.28 7.74
C GLN A 28 -5.75 3.86 6.50
N ASN A 29 -5.19 4.93 5.92
CA ASN A 29 -5.84 5.63 4.81
C ASN A 29 -6.28 4.59 3.77
N PRO A 30 -7.57 4.51 3.41
CA PRO A 30 -8.12 3.42 2.60
C PRO A 30 -7.50 3.35 1.20
N LEU A 31 -6.80 4.41 0.77
CA LEU A 31 -6.07 4.48 -0.49
C LEU A 31 -4.72 3.73 -0.45
N THR A 32 -4.22 3.36 0.73
CA THR A 32 -2.89 2.71 0.90
C THR A 32 -2.78 1.41 0.12
N LYS A 33 -3.90 0.70 -0.05
CA LYS A 33 -3.98 -0.53 -0.86
C LYS A 33 -3.58 -0.32 -2.34
N TYR A 34 -3.74 0.88 -2.88
CA TYR A 34 -3.36 1.22 -4.26
C TYR A 34 -1.93 1.73 -4.40
N ALA A 35 -1.26 2.11 -3.30
CA ALA A 35 0.12 2.57 -3.35
C ALA A 35 1.08 1.42 -3.72
N GLY A 36 2.09 1.73 -4.53
CA GLY A 36 3.11 0.79 -5.00
C GLY A 36 3.68 1.19 -6.36
N THR A 37 4.68 0.45 -6.81
CA THR A 37 5.23 0.60 -8.16
C THR A 37 4.50 -0.34 -9.10
N TYR A 38 4.07 0.19 -10.24
CA TYR A 38 3.41 -0.54 -11.32
C TYR A 38 4.32 -0.52 -12.54
N GLU A 39 4.47 -1.66 -13.20
CA GLU A 39 5.37 -1.85 -14.33
C GLU A 39 4.57 -2.29 -15.56
N ARG A 40 4.95 -1.80 -16.73
CA ARG A 40 4.43 -2.24 -18.02
C ARG A 40 5.60 -2.56 -18.93
N VAL A 41 5.60 -3.78 -19.46
CA VAL A 41 6.60 -4.29 -20.40
C VAL A 41 5.89 -4.60 -21.72
N VAL A 42 6.33 -3.97 -22.81
CA VAL A 42 5.82 -4.19 -24.17
C VAL A 42 7.02 -4.30 -25.11
N GLY A 43 7.35 -5.52 -25.53
CA GLY A 43 8.60 -5.78 -26.24
C GLY A 43 9.81 -5.34 -25.42
N ASN A 44 10.66 -4.47 -25.98
CA ASN A 44 11.83 -3.91 -25.28
C ASN A 44 11.51 -2.64 -24.48
N TYR A 45 10.27 -2.16 -24.51
CA TYR A 45 9.86 -0.99 -23.74
C TYR A 45 9.48 -1.41 -22.32
N HIS A 46 10.14 -0.79 -21.33
CA HIS A 46 9.83 -0.94 -19.92
C HIS A 46 9.54 0.41 -19.29
N ALA A 47 8.33 0.59 -18.79
CA ALA A 47 7.91 1.79 -18.09
C ALA A 47 7.42 1.46 -16.69
N THR A 48 7.65 2.40 -15.77
CA THR A 48 7.20 2.26 -14.38
C THR A 48 6.46 3.51 -13.92
N VAL A 49 5.49 3.28 -13.05
CA VAL A 49 4.70 4.33 -12.39
C VAL A 49 4.70 4.03 -10.89
N THR A 50 5.18 4.97 -10.09
CA THR A 50 5.08 4.88 -8.63
C THR A 50 3.82 5.60 -8.16
N VAL A 51 2.87 4.83 -7.64
CA VAL A 51 1.65 5.34 -7.03
C VAL A 51 1.86 5.50 -5.53
N TYR A 52 1.54 6.66 -4.98
CA TYR A 52 1.73 6.99 -3.57
C TYR A 52 0.64 7.94 -3.08
N ILE A 53 0.53 8.08 -1.76
CA ILE A 53 -0.43 8.98 -1.13
C ILE A 53 0.29 10.26 -0.72
N LYS A 54 -0.31 11.40 -1.06
CA LYS A 54 0.09 12.70 -0.54
C LYS A 54 -1.15 13.56 -0.40
N ASP A 55 -1.31 14.21 0.76
CA ASP A 55 -2.46 15.06 1.08
C ASP A 55 -3.80 14.31 0.95
N ASN A 56 -3.85 13.06 1.43
CA ASN A 56 -4.99 12.14 1.30
C ASN A 56 -5.49 11.88 -0.13
N LYS A 57 -4.66 12.15 -1.14
CA LYS A 57 -4.94 11.85 -2.54
C LYS A 57 -3.92 10.86 -3.09
N LEU A 58 -4.35 10.00 -4.00
CA LEU A 58 -3.43 9.20 -4.80
C LEU A 58 -2.74 10.08 -5.84
N ARG A 59 -1.44 9.87 -5.99
CA ARG A 59 -0.60 10.49 -7.02
C ARG A 59 0.26 9.42 -7.68
N ALA A 60 0.57 9.62 -8.96
CA ALA A 60 1.46 8.77 -9.74
C ALA A 60 2.65 9.59 -10.21
N LYS A 61 3.86 9.08 -10.02
CA LYS A 61 5.08 9.60 -10.65
C LYS A 61 5.51 8.65 -11.76
N GLN A 62 5.62 9.17 -12.97
CA GLN A 62 6.00 8.41 -14.17
C GLN A 62 7.53 8.38 -14.31
N SER A 63 8.12 7.25 -14.74
CA SER A 63 9.57 7.12 -14.85
C SER A 63 10.18 7.89 -16.03
N TRP A 64 9.44 8.07 -17.11
CA TRP A 64 9.95 8.61 -18.38
C TRP A 64 9.98 10.14 -18.44
N ASP A 65 8.99 10.82 -17.85
CA ASP A 65 8.91 12.29 -17.86
C ASP A 65 8.97 12.91 -16.47
N ARG A 66 9.02 12.07 -15.41
CA ARG A 66 9.02 12.46 -14.00
C ARG A 66 7.80 13.31 -13.58
N LYS A 67 6.77 13.41 -14.43
CA LYS A 67 5.56 14.15 -14.11
C LYS A 67 4.81 13.45 -13.00
N VAL A 68 4.16 14.27 -12.17
CA VAL A 68 3.27 13.81 -11.11
C VAL A 68 1.83 14.05 -11.56
N ARG A 69 1.05 12.98 -11.55
CA ARG A 69 -0.36 13.00 -11.92
C ARG A 69 -1.21 12.71 -10.68
N THR A 70 -2.30 13.45 -10.51
CA THR A 70 -3.22 13.25 -9.38
C THR A 70 -4.41 12.43 -9.85
N PHE A 71 -4.80 11.45 -9.04
CA PHE A 71 -6.00 10.65 -9.29
C PHE A 71 -7.20 11.30 -8.60
N GLU A 72 -8.33 11.28 -9.26
CA GLU A 72 -9.64 11.59 -8.73
C GLU A 72 -10.46 10.31 -8.67
N GLN A 73 -11.01 10.01 -7.50
CA GLN A 73 -11.79 8.81 -7.30
C GLN A 73 -13.21 9.01 -7.81
N VAL A 74 -13.65 8.13 -8.71
CA VAL A 74 -15.01 8.16 -9.30
C VAL A 74 -15.82 6.90 -8.96
N GLY A 75 -15.20 5.95 -8.27
CA GLY A 75 -15.83 4.74 -7.75
C GLY A 75 -14.86 3.96 -6.85
N ASN A 76 -15.25 2.77 -6.39
CA ASN A 76 -14.46 2.00 -5.43
C ASN A 76 -13.01 1.77 -5.89
N ASP A 77 -12.82 1.10 -7.02
CA ASP A 77 -11.51 0.82 -7.62
C ASP A 77 -11.32 1.58 -8.96
N LYS A 78 -12.12 2.64 -9.19
CA LYS A 78 -12.16 3.43 -10.42
C LYS A 78 -11.77 4.88 -10.17
N PHE A 79 -10.87 5.39 -11.01
CA PHE A 79 -10.27 6.70 -10.90
C PHE A 79 -10.14 7.37 -12.28
N ILE A 80 -9.94 8.68 -12.27
CA ILE A 80 -9.56 9.48 -13.44
C ILE A 80 -8.26 10.22 -13.10
N ILE A 81 -7.33 10.32 -14.05
CA ILE A 81 -6.19 11.24 -13.92
C ILE A 81 -6.67 12.65 -14.31
N ALA A 82 -6.80 13.53 -13.32
CA ALA A 82 -7.54 14.80 -13.42
C ALA A 82 -7.13 15.68 -14.61
N MET A 83 -5.84 15.76 -14.93
CA MET A 83 -5.34 16.63 -16.00
C MET A 83 -5.44 16.02 -17.41
N ASP A 84 -5.39 14.70 -17.50
CA ASP A 84 -5.27 14.01 -18.79
C ASP A 84 -6.58 13.29 -19.18
N GLY A 85 -7.56 13.21 -18.26
CA GLY A 85 -8.85 12.56 -18.48
C GLY A 85 -8.78 11.03 -18.58
N TRP A 86 -7.63 10.44 -18.24
CA TRP A 86 -7.41 9.00 -18.42
C TRP A 86 -8.16 8.20 -17.35
N ALA A 87 -9.03 7.30 -17.80
CA ALA A 87 -9.69 6.34 -16.94
C ALA A 87 -8.66 5.32 -16.41
N VAL A 88 -8.69 5.09 -15.09
CA VAL A 88 -7.87 4.10 -14.41
C VAL A 88 -8.74 3.19 -13.57
N GLU A 89 -8.52 1.89 -13.68
CA GLU A 89 -9.19 0.88 -12.87
C GLU A 89 -8.16 -0.05 -12.22
N PHE A 90 -8.21 -0.17 -10.90
CA PHE A 90 -7.38 -1.13 -10.17
C PHE A 90 -8.06 -2.51 -10.16
N LYS A 91 -7.28 -3.56 -10.41
CA LYS A 91 -7.76 -4.94 -10.37
C LYS A 91 -7.08 -5.72 -9.26
N ARG A 92 -7.83 -6.66 -8.69
CA ARG A 92 -7.42 -7.47 -7.55
C ARG A 92 -7.04 -8.88 -8.00
N ASP A 93 -6.10 -9.48 -7.28
CA ASP A 93 -5.77 -10.89 -7.42
C ASP A 93 -6.81 -11.79 -6.71
N LYS A 94 -6.55 -13.11 -6.73
CA LYS A 94 -7.41 -14.12 -6.08
C LYS A 94 -7.44 -13.98 -4.56
N GLN A 95 -6.48 -13.26 -3.97
CA GLN A 95 -6.34 -12.96 -2.56
C GLN A 95 -6.92 -11.59 -2.20
N ASN A 96 -7.68 -10.97 -3.12
CA ASN A 96 -8.35 -9.67 -2.96
C ASN A 96 -7.37 -8.48 -2.79
N LYS A 97 -6.08 -8.64 -3.11
CA LYS A 97 -5.07 -7.59 -3.07
C LYS A 97 -4.97 -6.89 -4.42
N VAL A 98 -4.77 -5.57 -4.41
CA VAL A 98 -4.55 -4.82 -5.65
C VAL A 98 -3.25 -5.30 -6.31
N ALA A 99 -3.37 -5.88 -7.50
CA ALA A 99 -2.26 -6.51 -8.22
C ALA A 99 -2.02 -5.87 -9.60
N GLN A 100 -3.00 -5.16 -10.15
CA GLN A 100 -2.88 -4.52 -11.46
C GLN A 100 -3.57 -3.15 -11.48
N MET A 101 -3.14 -2.32 -12.42
CA MET A 101 -3.74 -1.04 -12.77
C MET A 101 -4.00 -1.05 -14.28
N LYS A 102 -5.25 -0.87 -14.67
CA LYS A 102 -5.67 -0.79 -16.08
C LYS A 102 -5.89 0.67 -16.44
N VAL A 103 -5.16 1.17 -17.42
CA VAL A 103 -5.24 2.56 -17.90
C VAL A 103 -5.89 2.56 -19.28
N LEU A 104 -6.77 3.52 -19.56
CA LEU A 104 -7.49 3.67 -20.84
C LEU A 104 -8.22 2.40 -21.31
N GLY A 105 -8.59 1.52 -20.38
CA GLY A 105 -9.39 0.32 -20.66
C GLY A 105 -8.65 -0.84 -21.33
N ASN A 106 -7.39 -0.69 -21.77
CA ASN A 106 -6.61 -1.76 -22.41
C ASN A 106 -5.14 -1.84 -21.94
N GLU A 107 -4.57 -0.77 -21.37
CA GLU A 107 -3.19 -0.78 -20.91
C GLU A 107 -3.08 -1.43 -19.53
N VAL A 108 -2.47 -2.61 -19.46
CA VAL A 108 -2.30 -3.34 -18.20
C VAL A 108 -0.93 -3.04 -17.62
N TRP A 109 -0.94 -2.58 -16.37
CA TRP A 109 0.25 -2.35 -15.56
C TRP A 109 0.20 -3.30 -14.36
N VAL A 110 1.29 -4.01 -14.10
CA VAL A 110 1.37 -5.02 -13.03
C VAL A 110 2.05 -4.40 -11.81
N LYS A 111 1.45 -4.57 -10.63
CA LYS A 111 2.03 -4.09 -9.38
C LYS A 111 3.26 -4.95 -9.06
N LYS A 112 4.40 -4.30 -8.86
CA LYS A 112 5.62 -4.96 -8.42
C LYS A 112 5.39 -5.57 -7.03
N GLN A 113 5.63 -6.87 -6.91
CA GLN A 113 5.63 -7.53 -5.61
C GLN A 113 6.78 -6.96 -4.80
N THR A 114 6.49 -6.51 -3.58
CA THR A 114 7.55 -6.19 -2.62
C THR A 114 7.87 -7.50 -1.92
N ASP A 115 8.97 -8.15 -2.32
CA ASP A 115 9.43 -9.35 -1.64
C ASP A 115 9.78 -9.02 -0.19
N ALA A 116 8.88 -9.39 0.73
CA ALA A 116 9.12 -9.27 2.16
C ALA A 116 10.37 -10.07 2.61
N THR A 117 10.83 -11.01 1.78
CA THR A 117 12.02 -11.83 1.99
C THR A 117 13.33 -11.06 1.85
N ALA A 118 13.38 -9.98 1.04
CA ALA A 118 14.61 -9.22 0.81
C ALA A 118 15.05 -8.38 2.03
N VAL A 119 14.13 -8.11 2.96
CA VAL A 119 14.41 -7.34 4.18
C VAL A 119 15.17 -8.16 5.23
N TYR A 120 15.06 -9.51 5.17
CA TYR A 120 15.75 -10.40 6.11
C TYR A 120 17.14 -10.83 5.64
N SER A 121 17.47 -10.67 4.35
CA SER A 121 18.79 -11.03 3.80
C SER A 121 19.86 -9.94 3.94
N PHE A 122 19.47 -8.70 4.29
CA PHE A 122 20.40 -7.56 4.40
C PHE A 122 21.00 -7.38 5.83
N ARG A 123 20.77 -8.32 6.76
CA ARG A 123 21.30 -8.26 8.14
C ARG A 123 22.34 -9.33 8.48
N MET A 124 22.92 -10.00 7.49
CA MET A 124 24.00 -10.95 7.71
C MET A 124 25.16 -10.70 6.77
N PHE A 125 25.89 -9.60 6.97
CA PHE A 125 27.33 -9.47 6.66
C PHE A 125 27.93 -8.39 7.56
#